data_AF-A0A8T4CNA1-F1
#
_entry.id   AF-A0A8T4CNA1-F1
#
_cell.length_a   1.000
_cell.length_b   1.000
_cell.length_c   1.000
_cell.angle_alpha   90.00
_cell.angle_beta   90.00
_cell.angle_gamma   90.00
#
_symmetry.space_group_name_H-M   'P 1'
#
loop_
_entity.id
_entity.type
_entity.pdbx_description
1 polymer ?
#
loop_
_entity_poly.entity_id
_entity_poly.type
_entity_poly.pdbx_seq_one_letter_code
_entity_poly.pdbx_strand_id
1 'polypeptide(L)'
;MTQRVKGVFVRIKGYFLENWGAPFIVAFMVLLLVAAASLSLGLSGLADEVAVYAYYALVAGVVLQLACFLKYSKRNGEKADKSS
;
A
#
# COMPACT_ATOMS: atom_id res chain seq x y z
N MET A 1 -20.56 23.24 -9.23
CA MET A 1 -19.35 23.12 -8.38
C MET A 1 -19.13 21.64 -8.00
N THR A 2 -19.11 20.71 -8.97
CA THR A 2 -19.14 19.24 -8.66
C THR A 2 -18.38 18.38 -9.68
N GLN A 3 -17.49 18.98 -10.48
CA GLN A 3 -16.76 18.26 -11.55
C GLN A 3 -15.30 17.91 -11.18
N ARG A 4 -14.70 18.53 -10.15
CA ARG A 4 -13.27 18.34 -9.81
C ARG A 4 -12.94 17.12 -8.96
N VAL A 5 -13.91 16.55 -8.25
CA VAL A 5 -13.68 15.37 -7.37
C VAL A 5 -13.58 14.05 -8.13
N LYS A 6 -14.32 13.88 -9.24
CA LYS A 6 -14.34 12.61 -9.99
C LYS A 6 -13.00 12.31 -10.68
N GLY A 7 -12.33 13.34 -11.23
CA GLY A 7 -11.05 13.18 -11.94
C GLY A 7 -9.89 12.74 -11.03
N VAL A 8 -9.88 13.22 -9.78
CA VAL A 8 -8.87 12.84 -8.78
C VAL A 8 -9.02 11.36 -8.38
N PHE A 9 -10.26 10.90 -8.16
CA PHE A 9 -10.52 9.51 -7.74
C PHE A 9 -10.15 8.47 -8.81
N VAL A 10 -10.35 8.80 -10.11
CA VAL A 10 -9.96 7.92 -11.24
C VAL A 10 -8.44 7.80 -11.34
N ARG A 11 -7.71 8.90 -11.16
CA ARG A 11 -6.23 8.89 -11.13
C ARG A 11 -5.71 8.08 -9.95
N ILE A 12 -6.27 8.27 -8.76
CA ILE A 12 -5.91 7.50 -7.56
C ILE A 12 -6.13 6.00 -7.80
N LYS A 13 -7.29 5.58 -8.31
CA LYS A 13 -7.52 4.15 -8.65
C LYS A 13 -6.49 3.60 -9.65
N GLY A 14 -6.11 4.39 -10.66
CA GLY A 14 -5.07 4.00 -11.63
C GLY A 14 -3.71 3.76 -10.97
N TYR A 15 -3.27 4.66 -10.08
CA TYR A 15 -2.02 4.49 -9.33
C TYR A 15 -2.06 3.32 -8.34
N PHE A 16 -3.22 3.07 -7.71
CA PHE A 16 -3.42 1.94 -6.81
C PHE A 16 -3.37 0.58 -7.54
N LEU A 17 -3.78 0.52 -8.81
CA LEU A 17 -3.66 -0.71 -9.62
C LEU A 17 -2.29 -0.89 -10.28
N GLU A 18 -1.51 0.16 -10.46
CA GLU A 18 -0.17 0.06 -11.06
C GLU A 18 0.91 -0.32 -10.02
N ASN A 19 0.70 0.04 -8.75
CA ASN A 19 1.53 -0.37 -7.61
C ASN A 19 0.69 -1.06 -6.54
N TRP A 20 0.49 -2.38 -6.69
CA TRP A 20 -0.34 -3.17 -5.77
C TRP A 20 0.16 -3.16 -4.31
N GLY A 21 1.43 -2.83 -4.06
CA GLY A 21 1.98 -2.71 -2.70
C GLY A 21 1.56 -1.43 -1.97
N ALA A 22 1.28 -0.34 -2.68
CA ALA A 22 0.93 0.96 -2.09
C ALA A 22 -0.32 0.92 -1.18
N PRO A 23 -1.46 0.29 -1.54
CA PRO A 23 -2.62 0.20 -0.65
C PRO A 23 -2.32 -0.48 0.68
N PHE A 24 -1.49 -1.52 0.68
CA PHE A 24 -1.17 -2.27 1.90
C PHE A 24 -0.31 -1.45 2.86
N ILE A 25 0.64 -0.66 2.35
CA ILE A 25 1.45 0.25 3.17
C ILE A 25 0.59 1.39 3.75
N VAL A 26 -0.36 1.93 2.96
CA VAL A 26 -1.29 2.96 3.46
C VAL A 26 -2.20 2.39 4.54
N ALA A 27 -2.73 1.18 4.36
CA ALA A 27 -3.52 0.51 5.40
C ALA A 27 -2.70 0.29 6.68
N PHE A 28 -1.45 -0.14 6.55
CA PHE A 28 -0.51 -0.23 7.68
C PHE A 28 -0.33 1.09 8.42
N MET A 29 -0.12 2.20 7.71
CA MET A 29 0.02 3.53 8.33
C MET A 29 -1.23 3.92 9.13
N VAL A 30 -2.43 3.62 8.62
CA VAL A 30 -3.68 3.86 9.33
C VAL A 30 -3.79 2.99 10.59
N LEU A 31 -3.43 1.70 10.50
CA LEU A 31 -3.41 0.79 11.65
C LEU A 31 -2.45 1.28 12.74
N LEU A 32 -1.27 1.81 12.39
CA LEU A 32 -0.35 2.40 13.36
C LEU A 32 -0.93 3.64 14.05
N LEU A 33 -1.64 4.50 13.32
CA LEU A 33 -2.31 5.66 13.92
C LEU A 33 -3.39 5.23 14.90
N VAL A 34 -4.14 4.17 14.58
CA VAL A 34 -5.13 3.58 15.48
C VAL A 34 -4.43 3.01 16.72
N ALA A 35 -3.37 2.23 16.57
CA ALA A 35 -2.62 1.68 17.70
C ALA A 35 -2.05 2.79 18.61
N ALA A 36 -1.46 3.84 18.03
CA ALA A 36 -0.95 4.98 18.77
C ALA A 36 -2.06 5.74 19.52
N ALA A 37 -3.21 5.96 18.89
CA ALA A 37 -4.37 6.56 19.52
C ALA A 37 -4.88 5.69 20.69
N SER A 38 -5.02 4.37 20.49
CA SER A 38 -5.43 3.44 21.53
C SER A 38 -4.46 3.41 22.71
N LEU A 39 -3.15 3.46 22.45
CA LEU A 39 -2.13 3.55 23.48
C LEU A 39 -2.25 4.85 24.28
N SER A 40 -2.49 5.98 23.60
CA SER A 40 -2.66 7.29 24.25
C SER A 40 -3.89 7.36 25.16
N LEU A 41 -4.93 6.56 24.86
CA LEU A 41 -6.13 6.42 25.68
C LEU A 41 -5.97 5.39 26.82
N GLY A 42 -4.81 4.74 26.94
CA GLY A 42 -4.54 3.71 27.94
C GLY A 42 -5.06 2.31 27.58
N LEU A 43 -5.62 2.11 26.38
CA LEU A 43 -6.08 0.80 25.90
C LEU A 43 -4.91 -0.03 25.35
N SER A 44 -3.95 -0.33 26.23
CA SER A 44 -2.69 -1.00 25.85
C SER A 44 -2.91 -2.37 25.20
N GLY A 45 -3.91 -3.14 25.63
CA GLY A 45 -4.24 -4.43 25.02
C GLY A 45 -4.75 -4.32 23.58
N LEU A 46 -5.59 -3.31 23.32
CA LEU A 46 -6.09 -3.05 21.96
C LEU A 46 -4.97 -2.50 21.07
N ALA A 47 -4.10 -1.64 21.61
CA ALA A 47 -2.96 -1.11 20.88
C ALA A 47 -1.98 -2.21 20.44
N ASP A 48 -1.69 -3.18 21.32
CA ASP A 48 -0.80 -4.30 21.02
C ASP A 48 -1.37 -5.18 19.89
N GLU A 49 -2.66 -5.54 19.99
CA GLU A 49 -3.31 -6.36 18.97
C GLU A 49 -3.35 -5.65 17.61
N VAL A 50 -3.70 -4.35 17.60
CA VAL A 50 -3.72 -3.54 16.37
C VAL A 50 -2.31 -3.40 15.78
N ALA A 51 -1.27 -3.26 16.60
CA ALA A 51 0.12 -3.19 16.15
C ALA A 51 0.57 -4.49 15.47
N VAL A 52 0.13 -5.65 15.97
CA VAL A 52 0.38 -6.96 15.32
C VAL A 52 -0.28 -7.03 13.94
N TYR A 53 -1.54 -6.61 13.81
CA TYR A 53 -2.20 -6.53 12.50
C TYR A 53 -1.51 -5.53 11.56
N ALA A 54 -1.04 -4.39 12.09
CA ALA A 54 -0.25 -3.43 11.35
C ALA A 54 1.01 -4.11 10.78
N TYR A 55 1.76 -4.84 11.61
CA TYR A 55 2.94 -5.56 11.17
C TYR A 55 2.65 -6.53 10.02
N TYR A 56 1.58 -7.33 10.11
CA TYR A 56 1.22 -8.23 9.01
C TYR A 56 0.85 -7.49 7.72
N ALA A 57 0.14 -6.36 7.83
CA ALA A 57 -0.19 -5.51 6.68
C ALA A 57 1.07 -4.91 6.03
N LEU A 58 2.05 -4.48 6.83
CA LEU A 58 3.35 -4.00 6.35
C LEU A 58 4.09 -5.07 5.59
N VAL A 59 4.26 -6.27 6.18
CA VAL A 59 4.99 -7.38 5.57
C VAL A 59 4.33 -7.77 4.24
N ALA A 60 3.01 -7.92 4.21
CA ALA A 60 2.27 -8.20 2.99
C ALA A 60 2.49 -7.11 1.91
N GLY A 61 2.42 -5.84 2.29
CA GLY A 61 2.63 -4.72 1.38
C GLY A 61 4.04 -4.66 0.80
N VAL A 62 5.06 -4.89 1.62
CA VAL A 62 6.47 -4.90 1.19
C VAL A 62 6.76 -6.09 0.27
N VAL A 63 6.27 -7.29 0.61
CA VAL A 63 6.43 -8.47 -0.25
C VAL A 63 5.76 -8.25 -1.60
N LEU A 64 4.55 -7.69 -1.63
CA LEU A 64 3.84 -7.41 -2.86
C LEU A 64 4.51 -6.31 -3.68
N GLN A 65 5.01 -5.25 -3.04
CA GLN A 65 5.80 -4.20 -3.68
C GLN A 65 7.07 -4.78 -4.31
N LEU A 66 7.78 -5.65 -3.60
CA LEU A 66 8.98 -6.32 -4.11
C LEU A 66 8.67 -7.24 -5.28
N ALA A 67 7.61 -8.05 -5.19
CA ALA A 67 7.16 -8.92 -6.27
C ALA A 67 6.78 -8.11 -7.53
N CYS A 68 6.11 -6.98 -7.35
CA CYS A 68 5.73 -6.09 -8.45
C CYS A 68 6.97 -5.45 -9.11
N PHE A 69 7.93 -5.01 -8.30
CA PHE A 69 9.21 -4.47 -8.76
C PHE A 69 10.00 -5.48 -9.62
N LEU A 70 10.15 -6.72 -9.11
CA LEU A 70 10.84 -7.79 -9.84
C LEU A 70 10.11 -8.15 -11.15
N LYS A 71 8.78 -8.24 -11.12
CA LYS A 71 7.96 -8.52 -12.30
C LYS A 71 8.05 -7.42 -13.36
N TYR A 72 8.08 -6.16 -12.95
CA TYR A 72 8.23 -5.02 -13.85
C TYR A 72 9.63 -4.99 -14.49
N SER A 73 10.68 -5.26 -13.71
CA SER A 73 12.05 -5.32 -14.20
C SER A 73 12.24 -6.39 -15.29
N LYS A 74 11.57 -7.54 -15.18
CA LYS A 74 11.62 -8.60 -16.20
C LYS A 74 10.95 -8.16 -17.52
N ARG A 75 9.82 -7.45 -17.46
CA ARG A 75 9.05 -7.00 -18.64
C ARG A 75 9.77 -5.94 -19.47
N ASN A 76 10.63 -5.13 -18.86
CA ASN A 76 11.39 -4.10 -19.56
C ASN A 76 12.64 -4.67 -20.28
N GLY A 77 13.17 -5.82 -19.85
CA GLY A 77 14.25 -6.52 -20.55
C GLY A 77 13.81 -7.20 -21.86
N GLU A 78 12.61 -7.79 -21.91
CA GLU A 78 12.10 -8.49 -23.11
C GLU A 78 11.66 -7.55 -24.25
N LYS A 79 11.37 -6.27 -23.97
CA LYS A 79 11.00 -5.30 -25.02
C LYS A 79 12.19 -4.74 -25.81
N ALA A 80 13.43 -4.93 -25.32
CA ALA A 80 14.64 -4.49 -26.01
C ALA A 80 15.10 -5.44 -27.12
N ASP A 81 14.63 -6.70 -27.11
CA ASP A 81 15.11 -7.76 -28.01
C ASP A 81 14.22 -7.96 -29.27
N LYS A 82 12.92 -7.66 -29.20
CA LYS A 82 11.99 -7.80 -30.35
C LYS A 82 11.89 -6.57 -31.27
N SER A 83 12.87 -5.66 -31.20
CA SER A 83 12.95 -4.47 -32.07
C SER A 83 14.30 -4.38 -32.80
N SER A 84 14.97 -5.51 -33.02
CA SER A 84 16.05 -5.67 -34.00
C SER A 84 15.62 -6.61 -35.10
#